data_AF-A0A2N9H8Z2-F1
#
_entry.id   AF-A0A2N9H8Z2-F1
#
_cell.length_a   1.000
_cell.length_b   1.000
_cell.length_c   1.000
_cell.angle_alpha   90.00
_cell.angle_beta   90.00
_cell.angle_gamma   90.00
#
_symmetry.space_group_name_H-M   'P 1'
#
loop_
_entity.id
_entity.type
_entity.pdbx_description
1 polymer ?
#
loop_
_entity_poly.entity_id
_entity_poly.type
_entity_poly.pdbx_seq_one_letter_code
_entity_poly.pdbx_strand_id
1 'polypeptide(L)'
;MGKAGAWMEFGSDTKKPPSPSFLGFDGDYGDLEKAAGIASHLTRNSISLGQQALKGAVNALANSSTERQVRARSLIIVIRMICESIRFPRISNHIAKNFKNGFEPESWMSDLENNWSSLSADLLLLDASVDDHSVKIKFKDPENLPGIILRGEKSKKKIEEVRQALLKK
;
A
#
# COMPACT_ATOMS: atom_id res chain seq x y z
N MET A 1 -15.71 17.14 18.80
CA MET A 1 -16.37 17.62 17.56
C MET A 1 -15.33 18.27 16.67
N GLY A 2 -14.94 17.65 15.55
CA GLY A 2 -14.13 18.33 14.52
C GLY A 2 -15.05 19.13 13.60
N LYS A 3 -14.75 20.39 13.31
CA LYS A 3 -15.55 21.20 12.37
C LYS A 3 -15.38 20.67 10.93
N ALA A 4 -16.41 20.83 10.10
CA ALA A 4 -16.28 20.63 8.66
C ALA A 4 -15.12 21.50 8.12
N GLY A 5 -14.22 20.91 7.32
CA GLY A 5 -12.98 21.55 6.86
C GLY A 5 -11.78 21.41 7.81
N ALA A 6 -11.90 20.65 8.90
CA ALA A 6 -10.76 20.36 9.77
C ALA A 6 -9.80 19.36 9.12
N TRP A 7 -8.55 19.78 8.95
CA TRP A 7 -7.44 18.90 8.58
C TRP A 7 -7.19 17.87 9.69
N MET A 8 -6.89 16.63 9.31
CA MET A 8 -6.48 15.57 10.23
C MET A 8 -5.11 15.05 9.80
N GLU A 9 -4.24 14.76 10.75
CA GLU A 9 -2.85 14.36 10.49
C GLU A 9 -2.49 13.05 11.17
N PHE A 10 -1.69 12.25 10.46
CA PHE A 10 -0.89 11.19 11.07
C PHE A 10 0.17 11.80 12.00
N GLY A 11 0.71 10.99 12.90
CA GLY A 11 1.73 11.43 13.82
C GLY A 11 2.11 10.35 14.83
N SER A 12 3.08 10.70 15.67
CA SER A 12 3.59 9.85 16.74
C SER A 12 3.33 10.51 18.09
N ASP A 13 2.90 9.72 19.07
CA ASP A 13 2.70 10.13 20.48
C ASP A 13 3.97 10.72 21.14
N THR A 14 5.12 10.62 20.47
CA THR A 14 6.41 11.16 20.93
C THR A 14 6.49 12.69 20.86
N LYS A 15 5.62 13.37 20.10
CA LYS A 15 5.55 14.84 20.04
C LYS A 15 4.43 15.35 20.96
N LYS A 16 4.80 15.84 22.15
CA LYS A 16 3.84 16.44 23.10
C LYS A 16 3.88 17.97 23.06
N PRO A 17 2.71 18.65 23.10
CA PRO A 17 1.37 18.07 23.01
C PRO A 17 1.03 17.67 21.55
N PRO A 18 0.29 16.56 21.35
CA PRO A 18 -0.19 16.19 20.02
C PRO A 18 -1.10 17.30 19.48
N SER A 19 -0.97 17.57 18.18
CA SER A 19 -1.80 18.57 17.50
C SER A 19 -3.29 18.25 17.67
N PRO A 20 -4.19 19.26 17.75
CA PRO A 20 -5.64 19.04 17.75
C PRO A 20 -6.17 18.28 16.51
N SER A 21 -5.39 18.24 15.42
CA SER A 21 -5.66 17.49 14.19
C SER A 21 -5.18 16.03 14.23
N PHE A 22 -4.46 15.62 15.27
CA PHE A 22 -3.83 14.30 15.32
C PHE A 22 -4.85 13.16 15.38
N LEU A 23 -4.66 12.16 14.53
CA LEU A 23 -5.52 10.98 14.41
C LEU A 23 -5.35 9.98 15.56
N GLY A 24 -4.28 10.07 16.35
CA GLY A 24 -3.96 9.11 17.40
C GLY A 24 -3.25 7.85 16.89
N PHE A 25 -2.69 7.87 15.69
CA PHE A 25 -1.89 6.79 15.08
C PHE A 25 -1.04 7.33 13.93
N ASP A 26 0.04 6.61 13.59
CA ASP A 26 0.87 6.93 12.42
C ASP A 26 0.29 6.34 11.12
N GLY A 27 0.87 6.70 9.98
CA GLY A 27 0.46 6.28 8.65
C GLY A 27 1.03 4.94 8.19
N ASP A 28 1.86 4.27 8.98
CA ASP A 28 2.34 2.94 8.62
C ASP A 28 1.24 1.87 8.81
N TYR A 29 1.34 0.79 8.04
CA TYR A 29 0.31 -0.24 8.07
C TYR A 29 0.18 -0.94 9.43
N GLY A 30 1.24 -1.07 10.21
CA GLY A 30 1.17 -1.71 11.53
C GLY A 30 0.34 -0.89 12.52
N ASP A 31 0.60 0.41 12.58
CA ASP A 31 -0.17 1.33 13.42
C ASP A 31 -1.63 1.47 12.93
N LEU A 32 -1.85 1.51 11.62
CA LEU A 32 -3.19 1.53 11.03
C LEU A 32 -3.96 0.24 11.32
N GLU A 33 -3.35 -0.94 11.18
CA GLU A 33 -3.99 -2.23 11.45
C GLU A 33 -4.37 -2.36 12.94
N LYS A 34 -3.46 -1.95 13.83
CA LYS A 34 -3.72 -1.87 15.26
C LYS A 34 -4.85 -0.89 15.58
N ALA A 35 -4.83 0.30 14.99
CA ALA A 35 -5.87 1.31 15.19
C ALA A 35 -7.23 0.86 14.64
N ALA A 36 -7.24 0.09 13.54
CA ALA A 36 -8.39 -0.53 12.92
C ALA A 36 -8.97 -1.71 13.71
N GLY A 37 -8.32 -2.12 14.80
CA GLY A 37 -8.71 -3.27 15.60
C GLY A 37 -8.66 -4.57 14.79
N ILE A 38 -7.71 -4.69 13.86
CA ILE A 38 -7.43 -5.97 13.20
C ILE A 38 -6.79 -6.89 14.25
N ALA A 39 -7.31 -8.11 14.38
CA ALA A 39 -6.77 -9.08 15.32
C ALA A 39 -5.30 -9.39 14.98
N SER A 40 -4.48 -9.67 15.99
CA SER A 40 -3.02 -9.83 15.82
C SER A 40 -2.59 -10.94 14.84
N HIS A 41 -3.48 -11.87 14.52
CA HIS A 41 -3.27 -12.96 13.56
C HIS A 41 -3.80 -12.65 12.15
N LEU A 42 -4.45 -11.50 11.97
CA LEU A 42 -4.97 -11.00 10.70
C LEU A 42 -4.11 -9.82 10.23
N THR A 43 -4.27 -9.47 8.95
CA THR A 43 -3.63 -8.31 8.34
C THR A 43 -4.69 -7.46 7.63
N ARG A 44 -4.29 -6.33 7.05
CA ARG A 44 -5.14 -5.54 6.13
C ARG A 44 -5.70 -6.32 4.95
N ASN A 45 -5.22 -7.53 4.66
CA ASN A 45 -5.84 -8.43 3.68
C ASN A 45 -7.19 -9.00 4.12
N SER A 46 -7.59 -8.80 5.38
CA SER A 46 -8.95 -9.08 5.87
C SER A 46 -9.95 -7.94 5.63
N ILE A 47 -9.51 -6.85 4.97
CA ILE A 47 -10.35 -5.72 4.61
C ILE A 47 -10.64 -5.81 3.11
N SER A 48 -11.89 -6.14 2.79
CA SER A 48 -12.45 -6.02 1.44
C SER A 48 -12.16 -4.66 0.79
N LEU A 49 -11.69 -4.69 -0.45
CA LEU A 49 -11.51 -3.53 -1.32
C LEU A 49 -12.55 -3.53 -2.44
N GLY A 50 -12.82 -2.37 -3.03
CA GLY A 50 -13.80 -2.23 -4.13
C GLY A 50 -14.63 -0.95 -4.02
N GLN A 51 -15.59 -0.80 -4.92
CA GLN A 51 -16.38 0.42 -5.09
C GLN A 51 -17.15 0.79 -3.81
N GLN A 52 -17.84 -0.18 -3.20
CA GLN A 52 -18.61 0.07 -1.99
C GLN A 52 -17.72 0.34 -0.78
N ALA A 53 -16.62 -0.40 -0.65
CA ALA A 53 -15.63 -0.18 0.39
C ALA A 53 -15.03 1.24 0.30
N LEU A 54 -14.66 1.68 -0.90
CA LEU A 54 -14.12 3.03 -1.13
C LEU A 54 -15.16 4.12 -0.83
N LYS A 55 -16.40 3.94 -1.31
CA LYS A 55 -17.50 4.89 -1.03
C LYS A 55 -17.74 5.01 0.48
N GLY A 56 -17.80 3.88 1.17
CA GLY A 56 -17.94 3.84 2.64
C GLY A 56 -16.78 4.53 3.35
N ALA A 57 -15.55 4.24 2.94
CA ALA A 57 -14.34 4.84 3.50
C ALA A 57 -14.33 6.37 3.32
N VAL A 58 -14.61 6.88 2.13
CA VAL A 58 -14.66 8.33 1.86
C VAL A 58 -15.73 9.01 2.69
N ASN A 59 -16.93 8.42 2.79
CA ASN A 59 -18.01 8.95 3.61
C ASN A 59 -17.65 8.97 5.11
N ALA A 60 -17.01 7.90 5.59
CA ALA A 60 -16.54 7.84 6.97
C ALA A 60 -15.45 8.88 7.25
N LEU A 61 -14.53 9.11 6.32
CA LEU A 61 -13.48 10.12 6.47
C LEU A 61 -14.00 11.56 6.41
N ALA A 62 -15.04 11.80 5.62
CA ALA A 62 -15.72 13.10 5.56
C ALA A 62 -16.50 13.43 6.84
N ASN A 63 -16.86 12.42 7.64
CA ASN A 63 -17.58 12.61 8.89
C ASN A 63 -16.62 12.77 10.09
N SER A 64 -16.63 13.96 10.68
CA SER A 64 -15.80 14.31 11.85
C SER A 64 -16.09 13.47 13.10
N SER A 65 -17.30 12.93 13.23
CA SER A 65 -17.73 12.09 14.36
C SER A 65 -17.39 10.61 14.18
N THR A 66 -16.80 10.22 13.04
CA THR A 66 -16.38 8.84 12.80
C THR A 66 -15.39 8.38 13.86
N GLU A 67 -15.64 7.19 14.41
CA GLU A 67 -14.79 6.58 15.42
C GLU A 67 -13.38 6.30 14.90
N ARG A 68 -12.38 6.38 15.79
CA ARG A 68 -10.96 6.17 15.48
C ARG A 68 -10.72 4.86 14.70
N GLN A 69 -11.39 3.77 15.12
CA GLN A 69 -11.24 2.46 14.49
C GLN A 69 -11.75 2.44 13.04
N VAL A 70 -12.96 2.98 12.83
CA VAL A 70 -13.57 3.09 11.49
C VAL A 70 -12.73 3.99 10.60
N ARG A 71 -12.18 5.07 11.17
CA ARG A 71 -11.28 5.99 10.47
C ARG A 71 -10.00 5.30 9.99
N ALA A 72 -9.33 4.54 10.87
CA ALA A 72 -8.13 3.78 10.51
C ALA A 72 -8.43 2.74 9.41
N ARG A 73 -9.52 1.98 9.51
CA ARG A 73 -9.97 1.06 8.44
C ARG A 73 -10.21 1.79 7.12
N SER A 74 -10.84 2.96 7.17
CA SER A 74 -11.12 3.77 5.99
C SER A 74 -9.84 4.29 5.32
N LEU A 75 -8.84 4.69 6.12
CA LEU A 75 -7.53 5.10 5.59
C LEU A 75 -6.79 3.93 4.95
N ILE A 76 -6.84 2.72 5.51
CA ILE A 76 -6.28 1.52 4.87
C ILE A 76 -6.89 1.34 3.47
N ILE A 77 -8.23 1.40 3.36
CA ILE A 77 -8.93 1.26 2.07
C ILE A 77 -8.46 2.33 1.08
N VAL A 78 -8.42 3.59 1.48
CA VAL A 78 -8.02 4.71 0.60
C VAL A 78 -6.56 4.58 0.16
N ILE A 79 -5.64 4.30 1.08
CA ILE A 79 -4.21 4.14 0.76
C ILE A 79 -4.02 2.98 -0.21
N ARG A 80 -4.62 1.82 0.06
CA ARG A 80 -4.50 0.65 -0.84
C ARG A 80 -5.13 0.89 -2.21
N MET A 81 -6.29 1.54 -2.26
CA MET A 81 -6.98 1.74 -3.53
C MET A 81 -6.40 2.87 -4.38
N ILE A 82 -5.75 3.86 -3.79
CA ILE A 82 -5.22 5.03 -4.50
C ILE A 82 -3.69 4.98 -4.55
N CYS A 83 -3.02 5.05 -3.40
CA CYS A 83 -1.56 5.15 -3.34
C CYS A 83 -0.88 3.89 -3.89
N GLU A 84 -1.34 2.71 -3.49
CA GLU A 84 -0.73 1.46 -3.95
C GLU A 84 -1.04 1.16 -5.41
N SER A 85 -2.22 1.52 -5.90
CA SER A 85 -2.56 1.49 -7.33
C SER A 85 -1.64 2.38 -8.17
N ILE A 86 -1.23 3.55 -7.66
CA ILE A 86 -0.29 4.44 -8.34
C ILE A 86 1.12 3.83 -8.38
N ARG A 87 1.57 3.22 -7.28
CA ARG A 87 2.91 2.60 -7.19
C ARG A 87 3.03 1.35 -8.05
N PHE A 88 1.96 0.54 -8.10
CA PHE A 88 1.98 -0.77 -8.73
C PHE A 88 0.84 -0.94 -9.73
N PRO A 89 1.13 -0.91 -11.04
CA PRO A 89 0.14 -1.21 -12.08
C PRO A 89 -0.57 -2.55 -11.91
N ARG A 90 0.09 -3.59 -11.38
CA ARG A 90 -0.57 -4.88 -11.05
C ARG A 90 -1.71 -4.72 -10.06
N ILE A 91 -1.48 -3.95 -8.99
CA ILE A 91 -2.49 -3.64 -7.96
C ILE A 91 -3.64 -2.86 -8.61
N SER A 92 -3.32 -1.83 -9.39
CA SER A 92 -4.32 -1.04 -10.13
C SER A 92 -5.18 -1.91 -11.05
N ASN A 93 -4.56 -2.80 -11.84
CA ASN A 93 -5.27 -3.68 -12.76
C ASN A 93 -6.18 -4.68 -12.02
N HIS A 94 -5.68 -5.26 -10.93
CA HIS A 94 -6.45 -6.18 -10.11
C HIS A 94 -7.65 -5.49 -9.44
N ILE A 95 -7.45 -4.28 -8.89
CA ILE A 95 -8.54 -3.46 -8.36
C ILE A 95 -9.54 -3.12 -9.46
N ALA A 96 -9.10 -2.63 -10.62
CA ALA A 96 -9.98 -2.24 -11.71
C ALA A 96 -10.86 -3.39 -12.19
N LYS A 97 -10.30 -4.60 -12.32
CA LYS A 97 -11.02 -5.81 -12.71
C LYS A 97 -12.11 -6.20 -11.71
N ASN A 98 -11.85 -6.02 -10.42
CA ASN A 98 -12.75 -6.44 -9.34
C ASN A 98 -13.53 -5.27 -8.71
N PHE A 99 -13.37 -4.05 -9.21
CA PHE A 99 -13.80 -2.81 -8.55
C PHE A 99 -15.29 -2.83 -8.20
N LYS A 100 -16.13 -3.26 -9.15
CA LYS A 100 -17.59 -3.25 -8.99
C LYS A 100 -18.09 -4.20 -7.89
N ASN A 101 -17.50 -5.40 -7.83
CA ASN A 101 -17.99 -6.48 -6.94
C ASN A 101 -17.26 -6.50 -5.59
N GLY A 102 -16.08 -5.88 -5.55
CA GLY A 102 -15.17 -5.97 -4.42
C GLY A 102 -14.46 -7.33 -4.34
N PHE A 103 -13.44 -7.39 -3.50
CA PHE A 103 -12.61 -8.58 -3.30
C PHE A 103 -11.84 -8.48 -1.97
N GLU A 104 -11.49 -9.64 -1.40
CA GLU A 104 -10.50 -9.72 -0.32
C GLU A 104 -9.09 -9.76 -0.93
N PRO A 105 -8.16 -8.89 -0.49
CA PRO A 105 -6.83 -8.83 -1.06
C PRO A 105 -6.00 -10.10 -0.83
N GLU A 106 -5.36 -10.57 -1.90
CA GLU A 106 -4.46 -11.72 -1.85
C GLU A 106 -3.10 -11.36 -1.20
N SER A 107 -2.36 -12.37 -0.76
CA SER A 107 -1.03 -12.23 -0.13
C SER A 107 -0.04 -11.42 -0.98
N TRP A 108 -0.01 -11.70 -2.30
CA TRP A 108 0.91 -11.05 -3.25
C TRP A 108 0.77 -9.52 -3.27
N MET A 109 -0.43 -8.99 -3.00
CA MET A 109 -0.68 -7.55 -2.99
C MET A 109 0.02 -6.90 -1.80
N SER A 110 -0.11 -7.49 -0.61
CA SER A 110 0.63 -7.03 0.58
C SER A 110 2.15 -7.18 0.43
N ASP A 111 2.60 -8.24 -0.25
CA ASP A 111 4.03 -8.42 -0.54
C ASP A 111 4.58 -7.29 -1.41
N LEU A 112 3.85 -6.84 -2.43
CA LEU A 112 4.28 -5.68 -3.24
C LEU A 112 4.32 -4.39 -2.41
N GLU A 113 3.25 -4.10 -1.68
CA GLU A 113 3.14 -2.90 -0.82
C GLU A 113 4.31 -2.81 0.18
N ASN A 114 4.65 -3.92 0.83
CA ASN A 114 5.74 -3.99 1.81
C ASN A 114 7.13 -3.84 1.18
N ASN A 115 7.29 -4.18 -0.11
CA ASN A 115 8.59 -4.18 -0.79
C ASN A 115 8.85 -2.95 -1.66
N TRP A 116 7.90 -1.99 -1.75
CA TRP A 116 8.06 -0.78 -2.58
C TRP A 116 9.39 -0.04 -2.33
N SER A 117 9.74 0.17 -1.06
CA SER A 117 10.96 0.91 -0.69
C SER A 117 12.23 0.19 -1.18
N SER A 118 12.33 -1.11 -0.89
CA SER A 118 13.47 -1.94 -1.34
C SER A 118 13.55 -1.98 -2.85
N LEU A 119 12.44 -2.25 -3.54
CA LEU A 119 12.37 -2.30 -5.00
C LEU A 119 12.82 -0.96 -5.62
N SER A 120 12.39 0.16 -5.07
CA SER A 120 12.76 1.49 -5.57
C SER A 120 14.25 1.76 -5.37
N ALA A 121 14.81 1.43 -4.21
CA ALA A 121 16.23 1.59 -3.92
C ALA A 121 17.08 0.70 -4.84
N ASP A 122 16.68 -0.56 -5.02
CA ASP A 122 17.35 -1.53 -5.88
C ASP A 122 17.36 -1.10 -7.34
N LEU A 123 16.26 -0.52 -7.84
CA LEU A 123 16.18 0.03 -9.20
C LEU A 123 17.11 1.24 -9.39
N LEU A 124 17.19 2.13 -8.40
CA LEU A 124 18.09 3.28 -8.44
C LEU A 124 19.57 2.84 -8.42
N LEU A 125 19.91 1.86 -7.58
CA LEU A 125 21.26 1.29 -7.53
C LEU A 125 21.63 0.62 -8.85
N LEU A 126 20.70 -0.11 -9.46
CA LEU A 126 20.91 -0.72 -10.77
C LEU A 126 21.18 0.33 -11.86
N ASP A 127 20.39 1.40 -11.90
CA ASP A 127 20.56 2.47 -12.90
C ASP A 127 21.88 3.25 -12.70
N ALA A 128 22.29 3.45 -11.45
CA ALA A 128 23.55 4.10 -11.11
C ALA A 128 24.78 3.19 -11.30
N SER A 129 24.60 1.86 -11.38
CA SER A 129 25.71 0.92 -11.48
C SER A 129 26.32 0.89 -12.87
N VAL A 130 27.64 1.07 -12.94
CA VAL A 130 28.45 0.98 -14.18
C VAL A 130 28.87 -0.45 -14.52
N ASP A 131 28.85 -1.35 -13.52
CA ASP A 131 29.18 -2.76 -13.65
C ASP A 131 27.92 -3.64 -13.59
N ASP A 132 27.98 -4.87 -14.13
CA ASP A 132 26.88 -5.85 -14.10
C ASP A 132 26.50 -6.27 -12.68
N HIS A 133 25.63 -5.50 -12.03
CA HIS A 133 25.07 -5.83 -10.73
C HIS A 133 23.76 -6.56 -10.91
N SER A 134 23.65 -7.74 -10.30
CA SER A 134 22.38 -8.44 -10.20
C SER A 134 21.69 -8.13 -8.87
N VAL A 135 20.54 -7.45 -8.89
CA VAL A 135 19.70 -7.29 -7.70
C VAL A 135 18.60 -8.34 -7.70
N LYS A 136 18.51 -9.13 -6.62
CA LYS A 136 17.50 -10.18 -6.47
C LYS A 136 16.45 -9.74 -5.45
N ILE A 137 15.25 -9.47 -5.93
CA ILE A 137 14.10 -9.17 -5.08
C ILE A 137 13.37 -10.49 -4.81
N LYS A 138 13.33 -10.88 -3.54
CA LYS A 138 12.63 -12.08 -3.08
C LYS A 138 11.25 -11.68 -2.56
N PHE A 139 10.20 -12.13 -3.24
CA PHE A 139 8.84 -12.09 -2.71
C PHE A 139 8.60 -13.30 -1.81
N LYS A 140 7.74 -13.16 -0.79
CA LYS A 140 7.40 -14.25 0.13
C LYS A 140 6.59 -15.34 -0.58
N ASP A 141 5.79 -14.96 -1.57
CA ASP A 141 5.04 -15.87 -2.42
C ASP A 141 5.64 -15.95 -3.85
N PRO A 142 6.63 -16.83 -4.08
CA PRO A 142 7.29 -16.95 -5.38
C PRO A 142 6.41 -17.58 -6.46
N GLU A 143 5.31 -18.24 -6.10
CA GLU A 143 4.37 -18.82 -7.08
C GLU A 143 3.52 -17.73 -7.74
N ASN A 144 3.09 -16.74 -6.95
CA ASN A 144 2.29 -15.60 -7.44
C ASN A 144 3.13 -14.40 -7.89
N LEU A 145 4.37 -14.29 -7.40
CA LEU A 145 5.36 -13.28 -7.76
C LEU A 145 6.75 -13.95 -7.87
N PRO A 146 7.10 -14.53 -9.03
CA PRO A 146 8.43 -15.11 -9.20
C PRO A 146 9.47 -14.03 -8.88
N GLY A 147 10.44 -14.39 -8.04
CA GLY A 147 11.49 -13.46 -7.60
C GLY A 147 12.09 -12.72 -8.78
N ILE A 148 12.16 -11.39 -8.68
CA ILE A 148 12.66 -10.55 -9.78
C ILE A 148 14.18 -10.48 -9.65
N ILE A 149 14.89 -10.97 -10.65
CA ILE A 149 16.34 -10.78 -10.77
C ILE A 149 16.56 -9.67 -11.80
N LEU A 150 16.93 -8.49 -11.31
CA LEU A 150 17.45 -7.40 -12.11
C LEU A 150 18.93 -7.68 -12.39
N ARG A 151 19.44 -7.50 -13.61
CA ARG A 151 20.88 -7.59 -13.95
C ARG A 151 21.30 -6.35 -14.74
N GLY A 152 22.55 -5.93 -14.56
CA GLY A 152 23.11 -4.68 -15.06
C GLY A 152 23.53 -4.68 -16.54
N GLU A 153 23.40 -5.77 -17.28
CA GLU A 153 23.74 -5.75 -18.71
C GLU A 153 22.58 -5.24 -19.61
N LYS A 154 22.81 -4.11 -20.29
CA LYS A 154 21.92 -3.49 -21.30
C LYS A 154 20.54 -3.10 -20.75
N SER A 155 20.60 -2.28 -19.69
CA SER A 155 19.54 -1.63 -18.90
C SER A 155 18.14 -1.47 -19.51
N LYS A 156 17.95 -1.06 -20.77
CA LYS A 156 16.58 -0.79 -21.28
C LYS A 156 15.70 -2.02 -21.50
N LYS A 157 16.25 -3.15 -21.97
CA LYS A 157 15.44 -4.32 -22.37
C LYS A 157 14.96 -5.12 -21.16
N LYS A 158 15.81 -5.28 -20.14
CA LYS A 158 15.48 -6.05 -18.93
C LYS A 158 14.59 -5.26 -17.96
N ILE A 159 14.78 -3.94 -17.83
CA ILE A 159 13.85 -3.07 -17.11
C ILE A 159 12.46 -3.16 -17.73
N GLU A 160 12.36 -3.19 -19.07
CA GLU A 160 11.09 -3.41 -19.74
C GLU A 160 10.54 -4.83 -19.48
N GLU A 161 11.35 -5.89 -19.46
CA GLU A 161 10.90 -7.24 -19.07
C GLU A 161 10.36 -7.29 -17.63
N VAL A 162 11.01 -6.59 -16.69
CA VAL A 162 10.58 -6.47 -15.29
C VAL A 162 9.30 -5.68 -15.19
N ARG A 163 9.21 -4.56 -15.92
CA ARG A 163 7.98 -3.78 -16.05
C ARG A 163 6.86 -4.65 -16.60
N GLN A 164 7.12 -5.45 -17.63
CA GLN A 164 6.15 -6.39 -18.20
C GLN A 164 5.78 -7.52 -17.22
N ALA A 165 6.72 -8.01 -16.40
CA ALA A 165 6.44 -8.98 -15.34
C ALA A 165 5.58 -8.38 -14.21
N LEU A 166 5.83 -7.11 -13.85
CA LEU A 166 5.00 -6.33 -12.93
C LEU A 166 3.65 -5.91 -13.56
N LEU A 167 3.47 -6.05 -14.87
CA LEU A 167 2.23 -5.74 -15.58
C LEU A 167 1.40 -6.99 -15.92
N LYS A 168 1.98 -8.19 -15.89
CA LYS A 168 1.32 -9.44 -16.33
C LYS A 168 0.74 -10.25 -15.17
N LYS A 169 -0.56 -10.54 -15.32
CA LYS A 169 -1.52 -11.33 -14.51
C LYS A 169 -2.20 -10.57 -13.38
#